data_AF-A0A660TSV0-F1
#
_entry.id   AF-A0A660TSV0-F1
#
_cell.length_a   1.000
_cell.length_b   1.000
_cell.length_c   1.000
_cell.angle_alpha   90.00
_cell.angle_beta   90.00
_cell.angle_gamma   90.00
#
_symmetry.space_group_name_H-M   'P 1'
#
loop_
_entity.id
_entity.type
_entity.pdbx_description
1 polymer ?
#
loop_
_entity_poly.entity_id
_entity_poly.type
_entity_poly.pdbx_seq_one_letter_code
_entity_poly.pdbx_strand_id
1 'polypeptide(L)'
;MSDAVKNRYDFILFYDVQDGNPNGDPDAGNLPRIDAETGMGLVTDVCLKRKIRNYVQLKQEEKSGYDIFIKEKAVLNVLIAEAHDDDRV
;
A
#
# COMPACT_ATOMS: atom_id res chain seq x y z
N MET A 1 11.55 21.48 2.28
CA MET A 1 10.29 20.80 1.90
C MET A 1 10.18 20.85 0.39
N SER A 2 9.72 19.77 -0.26
CA SER A 2 9.39 19.82 -1.69
C SER A 2 8.11 20.64 -1.89
N ASP A 3 8.03 21.37 -2.99
CA ASP A 3 6.82 22.13 -3.33
C ASP A 3 5.60 21.21 -3.48
N ALA A 4 4.45 21.68 -2.99
CA ALA A 4 3.19 20.96 -3.17
C ALA A 4 2.87 20.82 -4.67
N VAL A 5 2.34 19.65 -5.03
CA VAL A 5 1.95 19.35 -6.42
C VAL A 5 0.83 20.29 -6.85
N LYS A 6 1.03 21.03 -7.95
CA LYS A 6 0.09 22.08 -8.43
C LYS A 6 -0.92 21.60 -9.48
N ASN A 7 -0.71 20.40 -10.03
CA ASN A 7 -1.51 19.87 -11.13
C ASN A 7 -2.15 18.53 -10.73
N ARG A 8 -3.26 18.20 -11.38
CA ARG A 8 -3.84 16.84 -11.33
C ARG A 8 -3.02 15.91 -12.22
N TYR A 9 -2.74 14.70 -11.72
CA TYR A 9 -2.09 13.64 -12.47
C TYR A 9 -2.99 12.41 -12.48
N ASP A 10 -3.31 11.93 -13.67
CA ASP A 10 -3.94 10.63 -13.89
C ASP A 10 -2.93 9.76 -14.63
N PHE A 11 -2.90 8.47 -14.31
CA PHE A 11 -1.97 7.53 -14.93
C PHE A 11 -2.61 6.16 -15.08
N ILE A 12 -2.14 5.41 -16.08
CA ILE A 12 -2.48 4.00 -16.28
C ILE A 12 -1.21 3.20 -16.01
N LEU A 13 -1.30 2.22 -15.11
CA LEU A 13 -0.20 1.31 -14.79
C LEU A 13 -0.48 -0.04 -15.43
N PHE A 14 0.39 -0.46 -16.34
CA PHE A 14 0.40 -1.83 -16.88
C PHE A 14 1.50 -2.63 -16.18
N TYR A 15 1.16 -3.83 -15.72
CA TYR A 15 2.11 -4.82 -15.24
C TYR A 15 1.56 -6.21 -15.56
N ASP A 16 2.45 -7.19 -15.66
CA ASP A 16 2.11 -8.59 -15.90
C ASP A 16 2.56 -9.48 -14.73
N VAL A 17 2.14 -10.74 -14.80
CA VAL A 17 2.57 -11.80 -13.89
C VAL A 17 2.67 -13.08 -14.72
N GLN A 18 3.75 -13.82 -14.51
CA GLN A 18 3.97 -15.12 -15.12
C GLN A 18 4.03 -16.18 -14.00
N ASP A 19 3.31 -17.28 -14.19
CA ASP A 19 3.31 -18.45 -13.29
C ASP A 19 3.15 -18.09 -11.80
N GLY A 20 2.30 -17.09 -11.49
CA GLY A 20 2.17 -16.53 -10.17
C GLY A 20 0.76 -16.04 -9.83
N ASN A 21 0.56 -15.72 -8.55
CA ASN A 21 -0.70 -15.17 -8.05
C ASN A 21 -0.50 -13.69 -7.63
N PRO A 22 -1.01 -12.73 -8.42
CA PRO A 22 -0.76 -11.31 -8.15
C PRO A 22 -1.58 -10.77 -6.96
N ASN A 23 -2.76 -11.35 -6.72
CA ASN A 23 -3.64 -11.01 -5.60
C ASN A 23 -4.57 -12.19 -5.29
N GLY A 24 -4.25 -12.92 -4.22
CA GLY A 24 -5.08 -14.03 -3.76
C GLY A 24 -6.40 -13.58 -3.12
N ASP A 25 -7.42 -14.43 -3.25
CA ASP A 25 -8.72 -14.29 -2.63
C ASP A 25 -8.81 -15.11 -1.33
N PRO A 26 -8.98 -14.50 -0.14
CA PRO A 26 -9.11 -15.22 1.12
C PRO A 26 -10.38 -16.08 1.18
N ASP A 27 -11.44 -15.72 0.45
CA ASP A 27 -12.71 -16.44 0.46
C ASP A 27 -12.72 -17.60 -0.56
N ALA A 28 -11.82 -17.57 -1.55
CA ALA A 28 -11.65 -18.63 -2.53
C ALA A 28 -10.32 -19.40 -2.35
N GLY A 29 -9.90 -19.64 -1.11
CA GLY A 29 -8.76 -20.51 -0.82
C GLY A 29 -7.43 -20.02 -1.40
N ASN A 30 -7.24 -18.70 -1.48
CA ASN A 30 -6.07 -18.02 -2.03
C ASN A 30 -5.86 -18.22 -3.56
N LEU A 31 -6.91 -18.58 -4.31
CA LEU A 31 -6.89 -18.50 -5.77
C LEU A 31 -6.75 -17.04 -6.24
N PRO A 32 -6.25 -16.77 -7.46
CA PRO A 32 -6.29 -15.41 -8.02
C PRO A 32 -7.72 -14.87 -7.97
N ARG A 33 -7.86 -13.62 -7.54
CA ARG A 33 -9.17 -12.94 -7.53
C ARG A 33 -9.71 -12.79 -8.94
N ILE A 34 -11.02 -12.96 -9.07
CA ILE A 34 -11.77 -12.82 -10.32
C ILE A 34 -12.92 -11.86 -10.08
N ASP A 35 -13.13 -10.93 -10.99
CA ASP A 35 -14.33 -10.10 -11.02
C ASP A 35 -15.53 -10.93 -11.46
N ALA A 36 -16.57 -10.98 -10.62
CA ALA A 36 -17.70 -11.90 -10.81
C ALA A 36 -18.59 -11.55 -12.02
N GLU A 37 -18.59 -10.30 -12.47
CA GLU A 37 -19.45 -9.84 -13.58
C GLU A 37 -18.77 -10.10 -14.93
N THR A 38 -17.47 -9.83 -15.02
CA THR A 38 -16.70 -9.88 -16.26
C THR A 38 -15.90 -11.17 -16.44
N GLY A 39 -15.62 -11.89 -15.35
CA GLY A 39 -14.75 -13.07 -15.34
C GLY A 39 -13.26 -12.74 -15.52
N MET A 40 -12.86 -11.45 -15.50
CA MET A 40 -11.45 -11.05 -15.62
C MET A 40 -10.74 -11.16 -14.28
N GLY A 41 -9.42 -11.38 -14.32
CA GLY A 41 -8.58 -11.34 -13.11
C GLY A 41 -8.62 -9.95 -12.47
N LEU A 42 -8.77 -9.90 -11.15
CA LEU A 42 -8.90 -8.66 -10.38
C LEU A 42 -7.68 -8.50 -9.46
N VAL A 43 -7.09 -7.31 -9.46
CA VAL A 43 -6.16 -6.89 -8.40
C VAL A 43 -6.74 -5.68 -7.70
N THR A 44 -6.98 -5.82 -6.42
CA THR A 44 -7.60 -4.79 -5.59
C THR A 44 -6.67 -3.58 -5.42
N ASP A 45 -7.25 -2.40 -5.28
CA ASP A 45 -6.53 -1.17 -5.01
C ASP A 45 -5.73 -1.25 -3.69
N VAL A 46 -6.29 -1.90 -2.67
CA VAL A 46 -5.61 -2.14 -1.38
C VAL A 46 -4.36 -3.02 -1.54
N CYS A 47 -4.36 -3.98 -2.47
CA CYS A 47 -3.17 -4.79 -2.80
C CYS A 47 -2.05 -3.90 -3.36
N LEU A 48 -2.37 -3.05 -4.36
CA LEU A 48 -1.40 -2.14 -4.97
C LEU A 48 -0.90 -1.10 -3.95
N LYS A 49 -1.80 -0.50 -3.17
CA LYS A 49 -1.44 0.44 -2.09
C LYS A 49 -0.51 -0.20 -1.06
N ARG A 50 -0.67 -1.48 -0.73
CA ARG A 50 0.26 -2.22 0.15
C ARG A 50 1.63 -2.38 -0.49
N LYS A 51 1.72 -2.76 -1.76
CA LYS A 51 3.00 -2.88 -2.48
C LYS A 51 3.74 -1.54 -2.54
N ILE A 52 3.02 -0.45 -2.80
CA ILE A 52 3.59 0.92 -2.79
C ILE A 52 4.14 1.28 -1.41
N ARG A 53 3.36 1.06 -0.33
CA ARG A 53 3.84 1.33 1.04
C ARG A 53 5.10 0.53 1.36
N ASN A 54 5.09 -0.78 1.09
CA ASN A 54 6.23 -1.65 1.35
C ASN A 54 7.48 -1.19 0.56
N TYR A 55 7.31 -0.83 -0.72
CA TYR A 55 8.40 -0.30 -1.53
C TYR A 55 8.99 0.98 -0.95
N VAL A 56 8.15 1.94 -0.55
CA VAL A 56 8.62 3.20 0.06
C VAL A 56 9.39 2.93 1.35
N GLN A 57 8.90 2.05 2.23
CA GLN A 57 9.59 1.68 3.47
C GLN A 57 10.96 1.07 3.21
N LEU A 58 11.03 0.09 2.29
CA LEU A 58 12.28 -0.55 1.91
C LEU A 58 13.27 0.43 1.28
N LYS A 59 12.78 1.37 0.46
CA LYS A 59 13.63 2.28 -0.30
C LYS A 59 14.12 3.46 0.52
N GLN A 60 13.36 3.90 1.51
CA GLN A 60 13.65 5.10 2.30
C GLN A 60 14.27 4.78 3.67
N GLU A 61 14.39 3.51 4.06
CA GLU A 61 15.10 3.07 5.29
C GLU A 61 14.71 3.89 6.54
N GLU A 62 13.40 4.12 6.73
CA GLU A 62 12.83 4.88 7.86
C GLU A 62 13.32 6.34 7.96
N LYS A 63 13.78 6.92 6.84
CA LYS A 63 14.11 8.34 6.77
C LYS A 63 12.92 9.21 7.19
N SER A 64 13.21 10.16 8.09
CA SER A 64 12.25 11.17 8.53
C SER A 64 11.54 11.84 7.33
N GLY A 65 10.22 11.95 7.42
CA GLY A 65 9.34 12.44 6.34
C GLY A 65 8.82 11.39 5.37
N TYR A 66 9.31 10.14 5.43
CA TYR A 66 8.84 9.01 4.63
C TYR A 66 8.24 7.88 5.45
N ASP A 67 8.02 8.12 6.75
CA ASP A 67 7.48 7.08 7.62
C ASP A 67 6.02 6.74 7.26
N ILE A 68 5.69 5.45 7.38
CA ILE A 68 4.39 4.90 6.96
C ILE A 68 3.60 4.48 8.19
N PHE A 69 2.41 5.03 8.40
CA PHE A 69 1.59 4.69 9.56
C PHE A 69 1.11 3.22 9.57
N ILE A 70 0.68 2.70 8.41
CA ILE A 70 0.15 1.33 8.28
C ILE A 70 1.27 0.35 7.93
N LYS A 71 1.92 -0.21 8.96
CA LYS A 71 3.01 -1.19 8.86
C LYS A 71 2.57 -2.60 9.24
N GLU A 72 3.33 -3.61 8.84
CA GLU A 72 3.14 -4.96 9.38
C GLU A 72 3.50 -4.99 10.87
N LYS A 73 2.73 -5.74 11.69
CA LYS A 73 2.94 -5.93 13.14
C LYS A 73 2.90 -4.68 14.02
N ALA A 74 2.58 -3.51 13.47
CA ALA A 74 2.41 -2.29 14.26
C ALA A 74 1.08 -2.28 15.02
N VAL A 75 1.11 -1.81 16.26
CA VAL A 75 -0.09 -1.52 17.06
C VAL A 75 -0.36 -0.04 16.96
N LEU A 76 -1.38 0.34 16.18
CA LEU A 76 -1.62 1.75 15.85
C LEU A 76 -1.86 2.64 17.07
N ASN A 77 -2.51 2.11 18.12
CA ASN A 77 -2.76 2.87 19.35
C ASN A 77 -1.47 3.28 20.07
N VAL A 78 -0.40 2.47 19.97
CA VAL A 78 0.90 2.81 20.55
C VAL A 78 1.51 3.98 19.77
N LEU A 79 1.51 3.90 18.44
CA LEU A 79 2.03 4.96 17.57
C LEU A 79 1.26 6.28 17.75
N ILE A 80 -0.06 6.20 17.96
CA ILE A 80 -0.90 7.38 18.24
C ILE A 80 -0.55 7.98 19.59
N ALA A 81 -0.37 7.17 20.64
CA ALA A 81 0.03 7.66 21.96
C ALA A 81 1.42 8.30 21.93
N GLU A 82 2.40 7.65 21.28
CA GLU A 82 3.75 8.18 21.08
C GLU A 82 3.72 9.54 20.36
N ALA A 83 2.90 9.70 19.32
CA ALA A 83 2.76 10.97 18.61
C ALA A 83 2.03 12.05 19.41
N HIS A 84 1.14 11.67 20.33
CA HIS A 84 0.46 12.60 21.23
C HIS A 84 1.40 13.13 22.32
N ASP A 85 2.28 12.28 22.84
CA ASP A 85 3.24 12.62 23.89
C ASP A 85 4.53 13.27 23.32
N ASP A 86 4.61 13.43 22.00
CA ASP A 86 5.72 14.07 21.33
C ASP A 86 5.56 15.60 21.36
N ASP A 87 6.25 16.25 22.30
CA ASP A 87 6.31 17.72 22.48
C ASP A 87 6.93 18.50 21.29
N ARG A 88 7.25 17.84 20.16
CA ARG A 88 7.83 18.48 18.96
C ARG A 88 6.79 19.09 18.01
N VAL A 89 5.52 19.18 18.40
CA VAL A 89 4.43 19.84 17.65
C VAL A 89 4.09 21.20 18.26
#